data_AF-A0A5A7NZW5-F1
#
_entry.id   AF-A0A5A7NZW5-F1
#
_cell.length_a   1.000
_cell.length_b   1.000
_cell.length_c   1.000
_cell.angle_alpha   90.00
_cell.angle_beta   90.00
_cell.angle_gamma   90.00
#
_symmetry.space_group_name_H-M   'P 1'
#
loop_
_entity.id
_entity.type
_entity.pdbx_description
1 polymer ?
#
loop_
_entity_poly.entity_id
_entity_poly.type
_entity_poly.pdbx_seq_one_letter_code
_entity_poly.pdbx_strand_id
1 'polypeptide(L)'
;MYNSHKTFDIQLHGILLWASIGFLMPVGILAMRISSCSDGIHPSRRKILFYTHSISQVLSVLAVTIGAVLSIKKFENTFENSHQRIGLALYAAVYFQLVIGCRRPKRGTTSRRTWYFLHWLLGTTICLVGILNTYTGLQAYRKKTSKSATLWAVVFTAQVSFMVIFYLFQDKWEYILKQGMIASDNGDGELNNTSPVELENQIKEVLSEPRKSNALGTHFLRSNALNKLFQLT
;
A
#
# COMPACT_ATOMS: atom_id res chain seq x y z
N MET A 1 38.25 19.52 -17.60
CA MET A 1 38.25 18.84 -16.29
C MET A 1 37.13 19.46 -15.44
N TYR A 2 36.02 18.76 -15.21
CA TYR A 2 34.89 19.32 -14.44
C TYR A 2 35.31 19.45 -12.97
N ASN A 3 35.13 20.64 -12.38
CA ASN A 3 35.59 20.95 -11.02
C ASN A 3 34.96 19.99 -9.99
N SER A 4 35.79 19.40 -9.11
CA SER A 4 35.37 18.44 -8.07
C SER A 4 34.21 18.95 -7.22
N HIS A 5 34.22 20.24 -6.87
CA HIS A 5 33.15 20.89 -6.11
C HIS A 5 31.81 20.86 -6.87
N LYS A 6 31.83 21.15 -8.17
CA LYS A 6 30.61 21.10 -8.99
C LYS A 6 30.09 19.68 -9.14
N THR A 7 30.95 18.65 -9.20
CA THR A 7 30.49 17.25 -9.24
C THR A 7 29.82 16.86 -7.93
N PHE A 8 30.38 17.29 -6.80
CA PHE A 8 29.80 17.04 -5.49
C PHE A 8 28.42 17.69 -5.37
N ASP A 9 28.28 18.95 -5.77
CA ASP A 9 26.99 19.65 -5.74
C ASP A 9 25.91 18.89 -6.55
N ILE A 10 26.26 18.39 -7.75
CA ILE A 10 25.32 17.58 -8.56
C ILE A 10 24.95 16.27 -7.87
N GLN A 11 25.93 15.57 -7.30
CA GLN A 11 25.67 14.32 -6.58
C GLN A 11 24.77 14.54 -5.37
N LEU A 12 25.05 15.60 -4.59
CA LEU A 12 24.25 15.97 -3.43
C LEU A 12 22.81 16.31 -3.83
N HIS A 13 22.62 17.10 -4.89
CA HIS A 13 21.29 17.38 -5.44
C HIS A 13 20.55 16.10 -5.83
N GLY A 14 21.21 15.20 -6.56
CA GLY A 14 20.65 13.92 -6.98
C GLY A 14 20.24 13.04 -5.80
N ILE A 15 21.11 12.90 -4.79
CA ILE A 15 20.84 12.12 -3.58
C ILE A 15 19.69 12.71 -2.77
N LEU A 16 19.64 14.04 -2.59
CA LEU A 16 18.55 14.71 -1.88
C LEU A 16 17.20 14.48 -2.57
N LEU A 17 17.14 14.61 -3.90
CA LEU A 17 15.88 14.43 -4.63
C LEU A 17 15.47 12.97 -4.76
N TRP A 18 16.42 12.05 -4.88
CA TRP A 18 16.16 10.62 -4.76
C TRP A 18 15.57 10.31 -3.39
N ALA A 19 16.27 10.65 -2.31
CA ALA A 19 15.81 10.36 -0.94
C ALA A 19 14.42 10.97 -0.68
N SER A 20 14.14 12.13 -1.26
CA SER A 20 12.85 12.79 -1.15
C SER A 20 11.75 12.18 -2.03
N ILE A 21 11.71 12.56 -3.32
CA ILE A 21 10.60 12.23 -4.23
C ILE A 21 10.66 10.75 -4.63
N GLY A 22 11.87 10.21 -4.76
CA GLY A 22 12.10 8.81 -5.13
C GLY A 22 11.88 7.82 -4.01
N PHE A 23 11.93 8.23 -2.73
CA PHE A 23 11.86 7.31 -1.59
C PHE A 23 10.87 7.74 -0.50
N LEU A 24 11.09 8.86 0.19
CA LEU A 24 10.25 9.30 1.32
C LEU A 24 8.79 9.51 0.92
N MET A 25 8.52 10.15 -0.24
CA MET A 25 7.14 10.35 -0.70
C MET A 25 6.43 9.02 -0.99
N PRO A 26 6.99 8.09 -1.80
CA PRO A 26 6.42 6.76 -2.00
C PRO A 26 6.18 5.98 -0.71
N VAL A 27 7.13 5.99 0.23
CA VAL A 27 6.98 5.32 1.53
C VAL A 27 5.78 5.87 2.30
N GLY A 28 5.62 7.19 2.35
CA GLY A 28 4.47 7.80 2.99
C GLY A 28 3.14 7.43 2.32
N ILE A 29 3.10 7.34 0.99
CA ILE A 29 1.91 6.92 0.24
C ILE A 29 1.59 5.45 0.52
N LEU A 30 2.60 4.58 0.47
CA LEU A 30 2.46 3.15 0.77
C LEU A 30 1.98 2.91 2.21
N ALA A 31 2.44 3.70 3.18
CA ALA A 31 1.99 3.62 4.56
C ALA A 31 0.48 3.91 4.69
N MET A 32 -0.05 4.95 4.04
CA MET A 32 -1.49 5.23 4.06
C MET A 32 -2.31 4.19 3.31
N ARG A 33 -1.76 3.60 2.25
CA ARG A 33 -2.42 2.57 1.46
C ARG A 33 -2.73 1.32 2.29
N ILE A 34 -1.85 0.92 3.22
CA ILE A 34 -2.13 -0.17 4.19
C ILE A 34 -3.47 0.05 4.91
N SER A 35 -3.75 1.29 5.32
CA SER A 35 -4.98 1.62 6.03
C SER A 35 -6.26 1.60 5.17
N SER A 36 -6.08 1.53 3.84
CA SER A 36 -7.17 1.50 2.85
C SER A 36 -7.41 0.09 2.29
N CYS A 37 -6.38 -0.77 2.28
CA CYS A 37 -6.47 -2.15 1.80
C CYS A 37 -6.86 -3.16 2.89
N SER A 38 -6.94 -2.73 4.16
CA SER A 38 -7.29 -3.64 5.25
C SER A 38 -8.43 -3.14 6.13
N ASP A 39 -9.50 -3.94 6.11
CA ASP A 39 -10.71 -3.75 6.90
C ASP A 39 -10.47 -4.26 8.32
N GLY A 40 -10.81 -3.46 9.32
CA GLY A 40 -10.60 -3.83 10.73
C GLY A 40 -9.27 -3.41 11.34
N ILE A 41 -8.43 -2.61 10.65
CA ILE A 41 -7.24 -2.02 11.29
C ILE A 41 -7.64 -1.19 12.51
N HIS A 42 -7.07 -1.55 13.66
CA HIS A 42 -7.28 -0.86 14.94
C HIS A 42 -7.00 0.65 14.81
N PRO A 43 -7.85 1.53 15.39
CA PRO A 43 -7.71 2.99 15.27
C PRO A 43 -6.32 3.54 15.61
N SER A 44 -5.62 2.96 16.59
CA SER A 44 -4.26 3.37 16.96
C SER A 44 -3.25 3.11 15.83
N ARG A 45 -3.34 1.97 15.13
CA ARG A 45 -2.47 1.67 13.98
C ARG A 45 -2.74 2.64 12.83
N ARG A 46 -4.01 2.97 12.57
CA ARG A 46 -4.38 3.99 11.57
C ARG A 46 -3.79 5.37 11.90
N LYS A 47 -3.72 5.75 13.18
CA LYS A 47 -3.04 6.99 13.61
C LYS A 47 -1.54 6.92 13.32
N ILE A 48 -0.88 5.81 13.66
CA ILE A 48 0.56 5.62 13.39
C ILE A 48 0.84 5.77 11.90
N LEU A 49 0.11 5.07 11.02
CA LEU A 49 0.28 5.17 9.57
C LEU A 49 0.09 6.61 9.06
N PHE A 50 -0.89 7.34 9.62
CA PHE A 50 -1.10 8.75 9.30
C PHE A 50 0.06 9.66 9.74
N TYR A 51 0.64 9.44 10.92
CA TYR A 51 1.82 10.16 11.37
C TYR A 51 3.05 9.80 10.54
N THR A 52 3.26 8.51 10.25
CA THR A 52 4.34 8.06 9.36
C THR A 52 4.25 8.74 7.99
N HIS A 53 3.06 8.78 7.40
CA HIS A 53 2.82 9.53 6.17
C HIS A 53 3.17 11.00 6.36
N SER A 54 2.57 11.69 7.33
CA SER A 54 2.76 13.13 7.51
C SER A 54 4.23 13.51 7.74
N ILE A 55 4.93 12.78 8.60
CA ILE A 55 6.35 13.01 8.90
C ILE A 55 7.20 12.75 7.66
N SER A 56 7.00 11.63 6.96
CA SER A 56 7.75 11.33 5.73
C SER A 56 7.54 12.40 4.64
N GLN A 57 6.31 12.92 4.48
CA GLN A 57 6.03 14.01 3.53
C GLN A 57 6.71 15.32 3.95
N VAL A 58 6.72 15.67 5.24
CA VAL A 58 7.42 16.88 5.71
C VAL A 58 8.93 16.76 5.48
N LEU A 59 9.55 15.63 5.84
CA LEU A 59 10.96 15.39 5.59
C LEU A 59 11.30 15.43 4.09
N SER A 60 10.41 14.87 3.26
CA SER A 60 10.53 14.95 1.81
C SER A 60 10.50 16.39 1.30
N VAL A 61 9.52 17.20 1.72
CA VAL A 61 9.43 18.61 1.31
C VAL A 61 10.69 19.37 1.72
N LEU A 62 11.22 19.15 2.93
CA LEU A 62 12.47 19.77 3.38
C LEU A 62 13.65 19.39 2.46
N ALA A 63 13.81 18.10 2.17
CA ALA A 63 14.87 17.62 1.28
C ALA A 63 14.73 18.14 -0.16
N VAL A 64 13.50 18.21 -0.70
CA VAL A 64 13.20 18.85 -2.00
C VAL A 64 13.56 20.32 -1.96
N THR A 65 13.22 21.03 -0.89
CA THR A 65 13.53 22.46 -0.74
C THR A 65 15.04 22.67 -0.81
N ILE A 66 15.83 21.88 -0.07
CA ILE A 66 17.29 21.96 -0.08
C ILE A 66 17.84 21.64 -1.46
N GLY A 67 17.38 20.56 -2.10
CA GLY A 67 17.80 20.17 -3.45
C GLY A 67 17.44 21.21 -4.52
N ALA A 68 16.27 21.84 -4.40
CA ALA A 68 15.81 22.92 -5.28
C ALA A 68 16.69 24.17 -5.11
N VAL A 69 16.90 24.63 -3.88
CA VAL A 69 17.78 25.78 -3.59
C VAL A 69 19.20 25.51 -4.11
N LEU A 70 19.73 24.31 -3.91
CA LEU A 70 21.03 23.90 -4.44
C LEU A 70 21.06 24.02 -5.97
N SER A 71 20.04 23.51 -6.67
CA SER A 71 19.97 23.58 -8.13
C SER A 71 19.86 25.00 -8.67
N ILE A 72 19.03 25.84 -8.04
CA ILE A 72 18.79 27.22 -8.46
C ILE A 72 20.05 28.06 -8.24
N LYS A 73 20.74 27.86 -7.13
CA LYS A 73 21.91 28.69 -6.76
C LYS A 73 23.23 28.24 -7.40
N LYS A 74 23.41 26.94 -7.66
CA LYS A 74 24.72 26.39 -8.05
C LYS A 74 24.79 25.90 -9.49
N PHE A 75 23.65 25.68 -10.17
CA PHE A 75 23.63 25.15 -11.52
C PHE A 75 23.18 26.17 -12.56
N GLU A 76 23.57 25.91 -13.80
CA GLU A 76 23.08 26.64 -14.97
C GLU A 76 21.65 26.19 -15.31
N ASN A 77 20.70 27.11 -15.19
CA ASN A 77 19.28 26.88 -15.41
C ASN A 77 18.85 27.34 -16.80
N THR A 78 19.47 26.77 -17.85
CA THR A 78 19.13 27.09 -19.26
C THR A 78 17.84 26.41 -19.73
N PHE A 79 17.33 25.42 -18.99
CA PHE A 79 16.07 24.69 -19.25
C PHE A 79 15.97 24.00 -20.62
N GLU A 80 17.11 23.79 -21.30
CA GLU A 80 17.17 23.05 -22.57
C GLU A 80 16.96 21.54 -22.38
N ASN A 81 17.19 21.04 -21.16
CA ASN A 81 17.00 19.64 -20.80
C ASN A 81 15.60 19.41 -20.20
N SER A 82 14.93 18.33 -20.64
CA SER A 82 13.67 17.85 -20.08
C SER A 82 13.72 17.66 -18.56
N HIS A 83 14.83 17.18 -17.99
CA HIS A 83 15.04 17.03 -16.55
C HIS A 83 14.83 18.34 -15.78
N GLN A 84 15.34 19.47 -16.30
CA GLN A 84 15.20 20.76 -15.62
C GLN A 84 13.77 21.28 -15.67
N ARG A 85 13.10 21.12 -16.82
CA ARG A 85 11.70 21.52 -17.01
C ARG A 85 10.75 20.71 -16.13
N ILE A 86 10.92 19.38 -16.12
CA ILE A 86 10.14 18.47 -15.28
C ILE A 86 10.46 18.72 -13.80
N GLY A 87 11.73 18.90 -13.44
CA GLY A 87 12.17 19.19 -12.08
C GLY A 87 11.54 20.47 -11.52
N LEU A 88 11.51 21.55 -12.30
CA LEU A 88 10.85 22.80 -11.89
C LEU A 88 9.35 22.60 -11.67
N ALA A 89 8.67 21.88 -12.57
CA ALA A 89 7.25 21.56 -12.41
C ALA A 89 7.00 20.70 -11.16
N LEU A 90 7.87 19.73 -10.87
CA LEU A 90 7.81 18.90 -9.66
C LEU A 90 7.96 19.74 -8.39
N TYR A 91 8.87 20.72 -8.35
CA TYR A 91 9.01 21.60 -7.19
C TYR A 91 7.70 22.33 -6.88
N ALA A 92 7.10 22.96 -7.89
CA ALA A 92 5.80 23.62 -7.73
C ALA A 92 4.70 22.63 -7.28
N ALA A 93 4.64 21.46 -7.92
CA ALA A 93 3.65 20.43 -7.62
C ALA A 93 3.77 19.89 -6.18
N VAL A 94 4.99 19.73 -5.66
CA VAL A 94 5.24 19.28 -4.28
C VAL A 94 4.69 20.29 -3.25
N TYR A 95 4.94 21.59 -3.43
CA TYR A 95 4.38 22.60 -2.53
C TYR A 95 2.86 22.69 -2.67
N PHE A 96 2.33 22.58 -3.89
CA PHE A 96 0.89 22.57 -4.12
C PHE A 96 0.21 21.38 -3.42
N GLN A 97 0.82 20.19 -3.52
CA GLN A 97 0.38 18.97 -2.83
C GLN A 97 0.44 19.12 -1.30
N LEU A 98 1.45 19.80 -0.76
CA LEU A 98 1.53 20.13 0.67
C LEU A 98 0.37 21.04 1.10
N VAL A 99 0.10 22.11 0.36
CA VAL A 99 -1.01 23.04 0.65
C VAL A 99 -2.34 22.30 0.64
N ILE A 100 -2.59 21.47 -0.38
CA ILE A 100 -3.78 20.61 -0.44
C ILE A 100 -3.83 19.71 0.79
N GLY A 101 -2.71 19.07 1.16
CA GLY A 101 -2.58 18.21 2.33
C GLY A 101 -2.98 18.92 3.64
N CYS A 102 -2.52 20.16 3.82
CA CYS A 102 -2.85 20.99 5.00
C CYS A 102 -4.33 21.41 5.04
N ARG A 103 -5.00 21.54 3.89
CA ARG A 103 -6.43 21.91 3.78
C ARG A 103 -7.39 20.73 3.88
N ARG A 104 -6.97 19.65 4.54
CA ARG A 104 -7.75 18.43 4.77
C ARG A 104 -9.10 18.71 5.46
N PRO A 105 -10.25 18.44 4.79
CA PRO A 105 -11.58 18.70 5.36
C PRO A 105 -11.95 17.78 6.54
N LYS A 106 -12.94 18.17 7.34
CA LYS A 106 -13.52 17.33 8.42
C LYS A 106 -14.16 16.06 7.84
N ARG A 107 -14.14 14.96 8.61
CA ARG A 107 -14.77 13.69 8.22
C ARG A 107 -16.28 13.87 8.06
N GLY A 108 -16.90 13.07 7.18
CA GLY A 108 -18.35 13.10 6.91
C GLY A 108 -18.82 14.14 5.90
N THR A 109 -17.93 14.95 5.33
CA THR A 109 -18.29 15.94 4.30
C THR A 109 -18.06 15.41 2.89
N THR A 110 -18.88 15.83 1.92
CA THR A 110 -18.67 15.51 0.48
C THR A 110 -17.34 16.05 -0.02
N SER A 111 -16.94 17.23 0.45
CA SER A 111 -15.63 17.85 0.21
C SER A 111 -14.47 16.91 0.57
N ARG A 112 -14.59 16.11 1.63
CA ARG A 112 -13.54 15.17 2.05
C ARG A 112 -13.25 14.09 1.01
N ARG A 113 -14.29 13.61 0.30
CA ARG A 113 -14.14 12.60 -0.77
C ARG A 113 -13.39 13.19 -1.96
N THR A 114 -13.81 14.38 -2.41
CA THR A 114 -13.14 15.09 -3.51
C THR A 114 -11.70 15.43 -3.16
N TRP A 115 -11.45 15.95 -1.96
CA TRP A 115 -10.11 16.21 -1.45
C TRP A 115 -9.25 14.95 -1.45
N TYR A 116 -9.78 13.82 -0.96
CA TYR A 116 -9.03 12.57 -0.92
C TYR A 116 -8.63 12.12 -2.33
N PHE A 117 -9.58 12.12 -3.27
CA PHE A 117 -9.31 11.75 -4.65
C PHE A 117 -8.24 12.64 -5.30
N LEU A 118 -8.39 13.96 -5.19
CA LEU A 118 -7.45 14.92 -5.78
C LEU A 118 -6.05 14.82 -5.14
N HIS A 119 -5.99 14.78 -3.81
CA HIS A 119 -4.73 14.68 -3.07
C HIS A 119 -4.02 13.35 -3.36
N TRP A 120 -4.77 12.24 -3.41
CA TRP A 120 -4.22 10.94 -3.75
C TRP A 120 -3.69 10.92 -5.20
N LEU A 121 -4.51 11.33 -6.17
CA LEU A 121 -4.15 11.31 -7.59
C LEU A 121 -2.92 12.19 -7.87
N LEU A 122 -2.91 13.42 -7.33
CA LEU A 122 -1.78 14.34 -7.50
C LEU A 122 -0.52 13.79 -6.83
N GLY A 123 -0.63 13.27 -5.61
CA GLY A 123 0.51 12.67 -4.89
C GLY A 123 1.13 11.49 -5.63
N THR A 124 0.30 10.58 -6.15
CA THR A 124 0.77 9.45 -6.96
C THR A 124 1.42 9.93 -8.26
N THR A 125 0.82 10.93 -8.93
CA THR A 125 1.38 11.51 -10.16
C THR A 125 2.76 12.13 -9.92
N ILE A 126 2.93 12.88 -8.81
CA ILE A 126 4.21 13.46 -8.41
C ILE A 126 5.28 12.38 -8.23
N CYS A 127 4.96 11.25 -7.58
CA CYS A 127 5.90 10.13 -7.44
C CYS A 127 6.28 9.51 -8.78
N LEU A 128 5.31 9.25 -9.66
CA LEU A 128 5.57 8.67 -10.99
C LEU A 128 6.45 9.59 -11.85
N VAL A 129 6.09 10.86 -11.95
CA VAL A 129 6.88 11.86 -12.67
C VAL A 129 8.25 12.06 -12.02
N GLY A 130 8.33 11.97 -10.69
CA GLY A 130 9.57 11.98 -9.93
C GLY A 130 10.53 10.85 -10.31
N ILE A 131 10.04 9.61 -10.44
CA ILE A 131 10.83 8.46 -10.89
C ILE A 131 11.39 8.72 -12.30
N LEU A 132 10.55 9.19 -13.23
CA LEU A 132 10.98 9.56 -14.58
C LEU A 132 12.04 10.67 -14.54
N ASN A 133 11.84 11.68 -13.69
CA ASN A 133 12.76 12.78 -13.53
C ASN A 133 14.12 12.32 -12.97
N THR A 134 14.15 11.33 -12.08
CA THR A 134 15.40 10.73 -11.59
C THR A 134 16.18 10.05 -12.72
N TYR A 135 15.53 9.27 -13.59
CA TYR A 135 16.21 8.64 -14.72
C TYR A 135 16.76 9.66 -15.72
N THR A 136 15.99 10.69 -16.05
CA THR A 136 16.49 11.79 -16.91
C THR A 136 17.63 12.56 -16.25
N GLY A 137 17.60 12.72 -14.91
CA GLY A 137 18.69 13.30 -14.12
C GLY A 137 19.97 12.46 -14.13
N LEU A 138 19.87 11.13 -14.04
CA LEU A 138 21.02 10.22 -14.16
C LEU A 138 21.63 10.27 -15.56
N GLN A 139 20.81 10.40 -16.61
CA GLN A 139 21.30 10.62 -17.98
C GLN A 139 22.01 11.97 -18.11
N ALA A 140 21.44 13.04 -17.54
CA ALA A 140 22.05 14.36 -17.51
C ALA A 140 23.40 14.36 -16.75
N TYR A 141 23.48 13.64 -15.63
CA TYR A 141 24.70 13.46 -14.85
C TYR A 141 25.80 12.77 -15.67
N ARG A 142 25.47 11.68 -16.38
CA ARG A 142 26.42 11.00 -17.28
C ARG A 142 26.95 11.95 -18.34
N LYS A 143 26.06 12.72 -18.98
CA LYS A 143 26.45 13.68 -20.04
C LYS A 143 27.34 14.81 -19.50
N LYS A 144 27.04 15.34 -18.31
CA LYS A 144 27.81 16.47 -17.74
C LYS A 144 29.12 16.07 -17.09
N THR A 145 29.20 14.91 -16.46
CA THR A 145 30.37 14.49 -15.67
C THR A 145 31.25 13.48 -16.37
N SER A 146 30.77 12.87 -17.47
CA SER A 146 31.38 11.71 -18.15
C SER A 146 31.62 10.51 -17.24
N LYS A 147 31.02 10.49 -16.04
CA LYS A 147 31.10 9.37 -15.09
C LYS A 147 29.93 8.41 -15.32
N SER A 148 30.17 7.13 -15.02
CA SER A 148 29.10 6.13 -15.05
C SER A 148 28.04 6.43 -13.98
N ALA A 149 26.78 6.24 -14.36
CA ALA A 149 25.63 6.29 -13.43
C ALA A 149 24.94 4.93 -13.30
N THR A 150 25.54 3.86 -13.85
CA THR A 150 24.91 2.53 -13.92
C THR A 150 24.59 1.99 -12.54
N LEU A 151 25.52 2.08 -11.58
CA LEU A 151 25.28 1.62 -10.21
C LEU A 151 24.08 2.33 -9.56
N TRP A 152 24.03 3.66 -9.68
CA TRP A 152 22.92 4.48 -9.18
C TRP A 152 21.59 4.10 -9.85
N ALA A 153 21.59 3.87 -11.16
CA ALA A 153 20.41 3.44 -11.90
C ALA A 153 19.93 2.04 -11.45
N VAL A 154 20.84 1.09 -11.24
CA VAL A 154 20.51 -0.27 -10.78
C VAL A 154 19.92 -0.24 -9.39
N VAL A 155 20.55 0.47 -8.44
CA VAL A 155 20.04 0.59 -7.06
C VAL A 155 18.68 1.28 -7.04
N PHE A 156 18.49 2.36 -7.82
CA PHE A 156 17.21 3.04 -7.90
C PHE A 156 16.12 2.15 -8.49
N THR A 157 16.44 1.41 -9.55
CA THR A 157 15.50 0.48 -10.19
C THR A 157 15.13 -0.65 -9.24
N ALA A 158 16.09 -1.23 -8.53
CA ALA A 158 15.83 -2.26 -7.53
C ALA A 158 14.91 -1.74 -6.40
N GLN A 159 15.16 -0.53 -5.92
CA GLN A 159 14.30 0.12 -4.93
C GLN A 159 12.86 0.31 -5.45
N VAL A 160 12.70 0.86 -6.65
CA VAL A 160 11.36 1.07 -7.26
C VAL A 160 10.64 -0.26 -7.47
N SER A 161 11.34 -1.27 -7.99
CA SER A 161 10.80 -2.63 -8.16
C SER A 161 10.34 -3.22 -6.83
N PHE A 162 11.13 -3.09 -5.76
CA PHE A 162 10.74 -3.52 -4.43
C PHE A 162 9.47 -2.79 -3.95
N MET A 163 9.38 -1.48 -4.14
CA MET A 163 8.18 -0.70 -3.78
C MET A 163 6.94 -1.12 -4.57
N VAL A 164 7.09 -1.44 -5.86
CA VAL A 164 5.99 -1.95 -6.70
C VAL A 164 5.54 -3.33 -6.24
N ILE A 165 6.47 -4.24 -5.95
CA ILE A 165 6.14 -5.56 -5.41
C ILE A 165 5.41 -5.41 -4.07
N PHE A 166 5.92 -4.56 -3.18
CA PHE A 166 5.28 -4.28 -1.90
C PHE A 166 3.87 -3.69 -2.08
N TYR A 167 3.70 -2.76 -3.03
CA TYR A 167 2.40 -2.18 -3.39
C TYR A 167 1.38 -3.24 -3.85
N LEU A 168 1.81 -4.19 -4.68
CA LEU A 168 0.97 -5.29 -5.16
C LEU A 168 0.64 -6.26 -4.02
N PHE A 169 1.61 -6.52 -3.15
CA PHE A 169 1.46 -7.42 -2.01
C PHE A 169 0.47 -6.88 -0.96
N GLN A 170 0.40 -5.56 -0.76
CA GLN A 170 -0.58 -4.93 0.13
C GLN A 170 -2.04 -5.29 -0.21
N ASP A 171 -2.37 -5.48 -1.48
CA ASP A 171 -3.72 -5.86 -1.93
C ASP A 171 -4.07 -7.31 -1.57
N LYS A 172 -3.06 -8.20 -1.53
CA LYS A 172 -3.24 -9.64 -1.27
C LYS A 172 -3.07 -10.01 0.19
N TRP A 173 -2.61 -9.09 1.03
CA TRP A 173 -2.28 -9.36 2.44
C TRP A 173 -3.44 -9.98 3.22
N GLU A 174 -4.63 -9.39 3.15
CA GLU A 174 -5.80 -9.92 3.87
C GLU A 174 -6.25 -11.29 3.35
N TYR A 175 -6.18 -11.49 2.03
CA TYR A 175 -6.53 -12.76 1.42
C TYR A 175 -5.61 -13.88 1.91
N ILE A 176 -4.30 -13.63 1.96
CA ILE A 176 -3.30 -14.59 2.46
C ILE A 176 -3.53 -14.92 3.93
N LEU A 177 -3.81 -13.92 4.77
CA LEU A 177 -4.10 -14.13 6.20
C LEU A 177 -5.34 -15.00 6.42
N LYS A 178 -6.41 -14.76 5.64
CA LYS A 178 -7.65 -15.55 5.73
C LYS A 178 -7.44 -17.01 5.34
N GLN A 179 -6.63 -17.28 4.32
CA GLN A 179 -6.28 -18.65 3.90
C GLN A 179 -5.49 -19.40 4.99
N GLY A 180 -4.59 -18.73 5.69
CA GLY A 180 -3.84 -19.32 6.80
C GLY A 180 -4.70 -19.68 8.02
N MET A 181 -5.73 -18.89 8.33
CA MET A 181 -6.63 -19.15 9.46
C MET A 181 -7.60 -20.32 9.20
N ILE A 182 -8.14 -20.44 7.98
CA ILE A 182 -9.03 -21.56 7.59
C ILE A 182 -8.29 -22.90 7.62
N ALA A 183 -7.00 -22.91 7.28
CA ALA A 183 -6.18 -24.13 7.36
C ALA A 183 -5.88 -24.54 8.81
N SER A 184 -5.79 -23.58 9.75
CA SER A 184 -5.59 -23.87 11.19
C SER A 184 -6.88 -24.38 11.83
N ASP A 185 -8.02 -23.72 11.60
CA ASP A 185 -9.31 -24.12 12.21
C ASP A 185 -9.74 -25.55 11.81
N ASN A 186 -9.44 -25.96 10.57
CA ASN A 186 -9.68 -27.32 10.09
C ASN A 186 -8.65 -28.36 10.61
N GLY A 187 -7.56 -27.93 11.24
CA GLY A 187 -6.54 -28.81 11.86
C GLY A 187 -6.79 -29.09 13.35
N ASP A 188 -7.68 -28.32 13.98
CA ASP A 188 -7.90 -28.31 15.43
C ASP A 188 -9.26 -28.93 15.80
N GLY A 189 -10.11 -29.20 14.80
CA GLY A 189 -11.50 -29.64 14.93
C GLY A 189 -11.75 -31.15 15.04
N GLU A 190 -10.78 -31.94 15.50
CA GLU A 190 -10.96 -33.38 15.74
C GLU A 190 -10.40 -33.82 17.11
N LEU A 191 -10.84 -33.17 18.19
CA LEU A 191 -10.91 -33.85 19.49
C LEU A 191 -12.05 -33.32 20.37
N ASN A 192 -13.07 -34.18 20.46
CA ASN A 192 -14.30 -34.05 21.23
C ASN A 192 -14.11 -33.61 22.68
N ASN A 193 -14.72 -32.49 23.06
CA ASN A 193 -15.16 -32.23 24.43
C ASN A 193 -16.67 -31.98 24.44
N THR A 194 -17.45 -33.02 24.16
CA THR A 194 -18.87 -33.01 24.48
C THR A 194 -19.01 -33.52 25.91
N SER A 195 -19.34 -32.61 26.83
CA SER A 195 -19.66 -32.95 28.22
C SER A 195 -20.86 -33.91 28.26
N PRO A 196 -20.87 -34.93 29.14
CA PRO A 196 -22.00 -35.87 29.30
C PRO A 196 -23.36 -35.18 29.52
N VAL A 197 -23.33 -33.96 30.05
CA VAL A 197 -24.52 -33.13 30.33
C VAL A 197 -25.19 -32.61 29.05
N GLU A 198 -24.42 -32.37 27.98
CA GLU A 198 -24.95 -31.86 26.71
C GLU A 198 -25.71 -32.95 25.95
N LEU A 199 -25.22 -34.19 26.01
CA LEU A 199 -25.85 -35.35 25.38
C LEU A 199 -27.18 -35.70 26.06
N GLU A 200 -27.24 -35.60 27.39
CA GLU A 200 -28.47 -35.85 28.14
C GLU A 200 -29.55 -34.78 27.86
N ASN A 201 -29.14 -33.53 27.72
CA ASN A 201 -30.05 -32.43 27.38
C ASN A 201 -30.60 -32.57 25.94
N GLN A 202 -29.77 -32.97 24.97
CA GLN A 202 -30.23 -33.24 23.61
C GLN A 202 -31.19 -34.43 23.53
N ILE A 203 -30.95 -35.50 24.31
CA ILE A 203 -31.86 -36.65 24.37
C ILE A 203 -33.22 -36.27 24.97
N LYS A 204 -33.24 -35.43 26.02
CA LYS A 204 -34.48 -34.93 26.65
C LYS A 204 -35.27 -33.99 25.74
N GLU A 205 -34.61 -33.19 24.92
CA GLU A 205 -35.25 -32.32 23.93
C GLU A 205 -35.90 -33.13 22.80
N VAL A 206 -35.20 -34.16 22.29
CA VAL A 206 -35.72 -35.07 21.26
C VAL A 206 -36.91 -35.92 21.74
N LEU A 207 -36.96 -36.26 23.04
CA LEU A 207 -38.06 -37.04 23.62
C LEU A 207 -39.29 -36.19 24.03
N SER A 208 -39.18 -34.86 24.05
CA SER A 208 -40.25 -33.99 24.56
C SER A 208 -41.01 -33.21 23.48
N GLU A 209 -40.58 -33.21 22.21
CA GLU A 209 -41.34 -32.54 21.15
C GLU A 209 -42.46 -33.43 20.54
N PRO A 210 -43.73 -32.96 20.53
CA PRO A 210 -44.79 -33.60 19.78
C PRO A 210 -44.60 -33.34 18.28
N ARG A 211 -44.31 -34.42 17.55
CA ARG A 211 -44.05 -34.50 16.10
C ARG A 211 -45.00 -33.64 15.26
N LYS A 212 -44.56 -32.45 14.84
CA LYS A 212 -45.18 -31.69 13.74
C LYS A 212 -44.76 -32.32 12.40
N SER A 213 -45.67 -33.07 11.80
CA SER A 213 -45.44 -33.76 10.52
C SER A 213 -45.42 -32.78 9.35
N ASN A 214 -44.22 -32.47 8.84
CA ASN A 214 -44.07 -31.76 7.57
C ASN A 214 -43.74 -32.80 6.47
N ALA A 215 -44.54 -32.82 5.41
CA ALA A 215 -44.60 -33.88 4.39
C ALA A 215 -43.32 -34.09 3.55
N LEU A 216 -42.27 -33.29 3.76
CA LEU A 216 -41.01 -33.41 3.04
C LEU A 216 -40.02 -34.41 3.69
N GLY A 217 -40.12 -34.60 5.02
CA GLY A 217 -39.22 -35.49 5.77
C GLY A 217 -39.56 -36.98 5.61
N THR A 218 -40.82 -37.31 5.39
CA THR A 218 -41.29 -38.69 5.20
C THR A 218 -40.86 -39.30 3.86
N HIS A 219 -40.66 -38.47 2.83
CA HIS A 219 -40.21 -38.94 1.51
C HIS A 219 -38.73 -39.38 1.51
N PHE A 220 -37.86 -38.61 2.18
CA PHE A 220 -36.43 -38.94 2.26
C PHE A 220 -36.15 -40.18 3.11
N LEU A 221 -36.86 -40.34 4.24
CA LEU A 221 -36.73 -41.52 5.09
C LEU A 221 -37.21 -42.81 4.40
N ARG A 222 -38.25 -42.74 3.56
CA ARG A 222 -38.75 -43.89 2.80
C ARG A 222 -37.79 -44.35 1.70
N SER A 223 -37.11 -43.43 1.01
CA SER A 223 -36.14 -43.80 -0.05
C SER A 223 -34.90 -44.49 0.53
N ASN A 224 -34.44 -44.06 1.71
CA ASN A 224 -33.23 -44.60 2.32
C ASN A 224 -33.47 -45.99 2.94
N ALA A 225 -34.68 -46.25 3.43
CA ALA A 225 -35.07 -47.57 3.93
C ALA A 225 -35.25 -48.60 2.80
N LEU A 226 -35.82 -48.20 1.65
CA LEU A 226 -35.97 -49.08 0.48
C LEU A 226 -34.63 -49.45 -0.15
N ASN A 227 -33.68 -48.51 -0.23
CA ASN A 227 -32.34 -48.81 -0.73
C ASN A 227 -31.56 -49.80 0.16
N LYS A 228 -31.83 -49.84 1.47
CA LYS A 228 -31.24 -50.83 2.38
C LYS A 228 -31.88 -52.22 2.27
N LEU A 229 -33.15 -52.33 1.86
CA LEU A 229 -33.83 -53.61 1.67
C LEU A 229 -33.39 -54.32 0.37
N PHE A 230 -33.08 -53.57 -0.69
CA PHE A 230 -32.58 -54.14 -1.96
C PHE A 230 -31.09 -54.55 -1.93
N GLN A 231 -30.35 -54.21 -0.87
CA GLN A 231 -28.95 -54.62 -0.68
C GLN A 231 -28.80 -55.90 0.15
N LEU A 232 -29.91 -56.48 0.64
CA LEU A 232 -29.95 -57.67 1.49
C LEU A 232 -30.75 -58.84 0.88
N THR A 233 -31.02 -58.80 -0.44
CA THR A 233 -31.52 -59.93 -1.24
C THR A 233 -30.57 -60.16 -2.40
#